data_AF-A0A645BWF1-F1
#
_entry.id   AF-A0A645BWF1-F1
#
_cell.length_a   1.000
_cell.length_b   1.000
_cell.length_c   1.000
_cell.angle_alpha   90.00
_cell.angle_beta   90.00
_cell.angle_gamma   90.00
#
_symmetry.space_group_name_H-M   'P 1'
#
loop_
_entity.id
_entity.type
_entity.pdbx_description
1 polymer ?
#
loop_
_entity_poly.entity_id
_entity_poly.type
_entity_poly.pdbx_seq_one_letter_code
_entity_poly.pdbx_strand_id
1 'polypeptide(L)'
;MGRGFRVNFSVPELQIALNQLSAYDGKTAAKIEDAVSRSTKNISKGAKSRVRVRTGKLKKSISSRFDKKSITGYVAAKTSYAHLIEFGAKVHNARPPFMKSWTPESPYMRPSYEQEKPVLIRDIEKAVKP
;
A
#
# COMPACT_ATOMS: atom_id res chain seq x y z
N MET A 1 -19.81 9.05 -6.99
CA MET A 1 -18.71 9.02 -5.99
C MET A 1 -17.88 7.75 -6.19
N GLY A 2 -16.63 7.86 -6.63
CA GLY A 2 -15.77 6.70 -6.89
C GLY A 2 -15.29 6.08 -5.57
N ARG A 3 -15.70 4.84 -5.29
CA ARG A 3 -15.23 4.08 -4.13
C ARG A 3 -13.75 3.75 -4.35
N GLY A 4 -12.86 4.44 -3.62
CA GLY A 4 -11.43 4.20 -3.69
C GLY A 4 -11.09 2.78 -3.28
N PHE A 5 -10.20 2.15 -4.02
CA PHE A 5 -9.65 0.84 -3.68
C PHE A 5 -8.74 0.99 -2.46
N ARG A 6 -9.05 0.27 -1.37
CA ARG A 6 -8.25 0.21 -0.15
C ARG A 6 -7.53 -1.13 -0.13
N VAL A 7 -6.21 -1.13 -0.16
CA VAL A 7 -5.47 -2.34 0.19
C VAL A 7 -5.25 -2.33 1.69
N ASN A 8 -5.85 -3.29 2.39
CA ASN A 8 -5.60 -3.50 3.80
C ASN A 8 -4.48 -4.55 3.92
N PHE A 9 -3.25 -4.09 4.07
CA PHE A 9 -2.12 -4.98 4.30
C PHE A 9 -2.03 -5.27 5.80
N SER A 10 -2.77 -6.27 6.27
CA SER A 10 -2.67 -6.76 7.65
C SER A 10 -1.41 -7.62 7.77
N VAL A 11 -0.44 -7.16 8.57
CA VAL A 11 0.70 -7.98 8.97
C VAL A 11 0.41 -8.45 10.40
N PRO A 12 0.04 -9.73 10.62
CA PRO A 12 -0.36 -10.22 11.94
C PRO A 12 0.78 -10.12 12.96
N GLU A 13 2.03 -10.25 12.52
CA GLU A 13 3.23 -10.06 13.35
C GLU A 13 3.34 -8.64 13.92
N LEU A 14 2.96 -7.62 13.13
CA LEU A 14 2.92 -6.22 13.58
C LEU A 14 1.78 -5.97 14.55
N GLN A 15 0.64 -6.66 14.38
CA GLN A 15 -0.50 -6.54 15.28
C GLN A 15 -0.16 -7.01 16.70
N ILE A 16 0.62 -8.09 16.82
CA ILE A 16 1.10 -8.61 18.12
C ILE A 16 2.05 -7.61 18.77
N ALA A 17 3.01 -7.06 18.00
CA ALA A 17 3.93 -6.03 18.49
C ALA A 17 3.20 -4.72 18.90
N LEU A 18 2.15 -4.34 18.17
CA LEU A 18 1.31 -3.18 18.47
C LEU A 18 0.39 -3.39 19.68
N ASN A 19 -0.11 -4.61 19.92
CA ASN A 19 -0.89 -4.91 21.12
C ASN A 19 -0.03 -4.89 22.39
N GLN A 20 1.27 -5.15 22.26
CA GLN A 20 2.25 -4.98 23.34
C GLN A 20 2.73 -3.53 23.48
N LEU A 21 2.25 -2.59 22.65
CA LEU A 21 2.68 -1.18 22.66
C LEU A 21 2.30 -0.43 23.94
N SER A 22 1.21 -0.81 24.62
CA SER A 22 0.89 -0.26 25.94
C SER A 22 1.93 -0.62 27.00
N ALA A 23 2.80 -1.59 26.74
CA ALA A 23 3.91 -1.97 27.60
C ALA A 23 5.25 -1.30 27.21
N TYR A 24 5.34 -0.61 26.07
CA TYR A 24 6.55 0.06 25.61
C TYR A 24 6.59 1.54 26.04
N ASP A 25 7.80 2.06 26.28
CA ASP A 25 8.06 3.48 26.59
C ASP A 25 7.54 4.39 25.44
N GLY A 26 7.08 5.60 25.78
CA GLY A 26 6.55 6.56 24.80
C GLY A 26 7.54 6.92 23.69
N LYS A 27 8.85 6.84 23.98
CA LYS A 27 9.92 6.98 22.97
C LYS A 27 9.92 5.85 21.94
N THR A 28 9.67 4.62 22.37
CA THR A 28 9.59 3.45 21.49
C THR A 28 8.31 3.51 20.65
N ALA A 29 7.20 3.92 21.24
CA ALA A 29 5.95 4.16 20.51
C ALA A 29 6.13 5.21 19.40
N ALA A 30 6.78 6.33 19.68
CA ALA A 30 7.06 7.36 18.69
C ALA A 30 7.95 6.86 17.54
N LYS A 31 8.98 6.04 17.83
CA LYS A 31 9.82 5.42 16.80
C LYS A 31 9.02 4.50 15.88
N ILE A 32 8.10 3.71 16.45
CA ILE A 32 7.23 2.80 15.69
C ILE A 32 6.25 3.61 14.82
N GLU A 33 5.63 4.66 15.36
CA GLU A 33 4.78 5.57 14.59
C GLU A 33 5.53 6.17 13.39
N ASP A 34 6.75 6.65 13.62
CA ASP A 34 7.57 7.22 12.57
C ASP A 34 7.98 6.20 11.53
N ALA A 35 8.28 4.95 11.92
CA ALA A 35 8.61 3.87 10.99
C ALA A 35 7.42 3.55 10.08
N VAL A 36 6.21 3.40 10.64
CA VAL A 36 4.99 3.15 9.85
C VAL A 36 4.65 4.34 8.96
N SER A 37 4.77 5.56 9.47
CA SER A 37 4.56 6.80 8.69
C SER A 37 5.55 6.92 7.53
N ARG A 38 6.82 6.58 7.73
CA ARG A 38 7.85 6.56 6.68
C ARG A 38 7.58 5.47 5.64
N SER A 39 7.32 4.25 6.09
CA SER A 39 7.02 3.12 5.20
C SER A 39 5.80 3.38 4.31
N THR A 40 4.73 3.94 4.87
CA THR A 40 3.52 4.26 4.09
C THR A 40 3.76 5.32 3.01
N LYS A 41 4.59 6.32 3.29
CA LYS A 41 5.05 7.30 2.29
C LYS A 41 5.93 6.63 1.24
N ASN A 42 6.83 5.73 1.63
CA ASN A 42 7.69 5.01 0.70
C ASN A 42 6.90 4.10 -0.24
N ILE A 43 5.91 3.35 0.27
CA ILE A 43 5.00 2.54 -0.54
C ILE A 43 4.29 3.41 -1.58
N SER A 44 3.78 4.57 -1.18
CA SER A 44 3.12 5.52 -2.09
C SER A 44 4.08 6.09 -3.14
N LYS A 45 5.32 6.43 -2.77
CA LYS A 45 6.36 6.87 -3.70
C LYS A 45 6.76 5.77 -4.69
N GLY A 46 6.97 4.55 -4.18
CA GLY A 46 7.30 3.37 -4.96
C GLY A 46 6.16 2.95 -5.89
N ALA A 47 4.92 3.15 -5.48
CA ALA A 47 3.77 2.92 -6.35
C ALA A 47 3.76 3.93 -7.50
N LYS A 48 4.04 5.21 -7.22
CA LYS A 48 4.13 6.26 -8.25
C LYS A 48 5.29 6.04 -9.24
N SER A 49 6.40 5.46 -8.82
CA SER A 49 7.53 5.17 -9.72
C SER A 49 7.25 3.99 -10.66
N ARG A 50 6.50 3.00 -10.19
CA ARG A 50 6.15 1.79 -10.95
C ARG A 50 4.98 1.96 -11.91
N VAL A 51 4.13 2.96 -11.69
CA VAL A 51 3.08 3.30 -12.66
C VAL A 51 3.73 3.56 -14.03
N ARG A 52 3.28 2.83 -15.06
CA ARG A 52 3.84 2.84 -16.42
C ARG A 52 3.91 4.23 -17.07
N VAL A 53 3.05 5.16 -16.66
CA VAL A 53 2.98 6.52 -17.24
C VAL A 53 3.90 7.51 -16.50
N ARG A 54 4.64 8.32 -17.28
CA ARG A 54 5.49 9.39 -16.73
C ARG A 54 4.68 10.42 -15.96
N THR A 55 3.58 10.90 -16.55
CA THR A 55 2.59 11.81 -15.99
C THR A 55 1.19 11.28 -16.28
N GLY A 56 0.23 11.45 -15.35
CA GLY A 56 -1.14 10.97 -15.58
C GLY A 56 -2.03 11.04 -14.35
N LYS A 57 -3.35 10.96 -14.58
CA LYS A 57 -4.36 11.01 -13.52
C LYS A 57 -4.18 9.88 -12.50
N LEU A 58 -3.87 8.67 -12.96
CA LEU A 58 -3.57 7.52 -12.10
C LEU A 58 -2.45 7.83 -11.12
N LYS A 59 -1.27 8.22 -11.63
CA LYS A 59 -0.07 8.54 -10.83
C LYS A 59 -0.33 9.67 -9.83
N LYS A 60 -1.05 10.72 -10.25
CA LYS A 60 -1.45 11.83 -9.38
C LYS A 60 -2.48 11.42 -8.31
N SER A 61 -3.31 10.43 -8.60
CA SER A 61 -4.37 9.94 -7.70
C SER A 61 -3.88 9.01 -6.58
N ILE A 62 -2.63 8.55 -6.64
CA ILE A 62 -2.01 7.74 -5.60
C ILE A 62 -1.69 8.63 -4.41
N SER A 63 -2.32 8.33 -3.28
CA SER A 63 -2.16 9.06 -2.03
C SER A 63 -1.95 8.11 -0.87
N SER A 64 -1.18 8.57 0.11
CA SER A 64 -1.00 7.91 1.41
C SER A 64 -1.60 8.76 2.51
N ARG A 65 -2.15 8.10 3.52
CA ARG A 65 -2.62 8.70 4.78
C ARG A 65 -2.14 7.82 5.92
N PHE A 66 -1.65 8.43 6.99
CA PHE A 66 -1.31 7.73 8.22
C PHE A 66 -2.26 8.17 9.33
N ASP A 67 -2.80 7.21 10.07
CA ASP A 67 -3.60 7.46 11.26
C ASP A 67 -2.78 7.13 12.51
N LYS A 68 -2.49 8.15 13.32
CA LYS A 68 -1.69 8.01 14.54
C LYS A 68 -2.39 7.20 15.62
N LYS A 69 -3.72 7.32 15.74
CA LYS A 69 -4.49 6.67 16.81
C LYS A 69 -4.46 5.15 16.69
N SER A 70 -4.51 4.66 15.45
CA SER A 70 -4.51 3.23 15.13
C SER A 70 -3.17 2.73 14.59
N ILE A 71 -2.15 3.60 14.54
CA ILE A 71 -0.83 3.36 13.93
C ILE A 71 -0.99 2.64 12.57
N THR A 72 -1.96 3.09 11.78
CA THR A 72 -2.36 2.41 10.54
C THR A 72 -2.05 3.29 9.33
N GLY A 73 -1.40 2.66 8.36
CA GLY A 73 -1.07 3.21 7.07
C GLY A 73 -2.08 2.90 5.98
N TYR A 74 -2.61 3.92 5.32
CA TYR A 74 -3.51 3.78 4.18
C TYR A 74 -2.83 4.26 2.90
N VAL A 75 -2.74 3.39 1.89
CA VAL A 75 -2.29 3.76 0.53
C VAL A 75 -3.37 3.37 -0.46
N ALA A 76 -3.78 4.32 -1.30
CA ALA A 76 -4.87 4.12 -2.24
C ALA A 76 -4.69 4.94 -3.52
N ALA A 77 -5.18 4.41 -4.64
CA ALA A 77 -5.39 5.14 -5.88
C ALA A 77 -6.87 5.52 -6.01
N LYS A 78 -7.16 6.81 -6.17
CA LYS A 78 -8.55 7.34 -6.18
C LYS A 78 -9.27 7.21 -7.53
N THR A 79 -8.60 6.72 -8.56
CA THR A 79 -9.17 6.59 -9.91
C THR A 79 -10.04 5.34 -10.03
N SER A 80 -11.16 5.45 -10.75
CA SER A 80 -12.13 4.35 -10.90
C SER A 80 -11.50 3.11 -11.53
N TYR A 81 -10.62 3.28 -12.51
CA TYR A 81 -9.95 2.19 -13.24
C TYR A 81 -8.66 1.69 -12.57
N ALA A 82 -8.29 2.20 -11.38
CA ALA A 82 -7.04 1.83 -10.70
C ALA A 82 -6.92 0.33 -10.40
N HIS A 83 -8.04 -0.30 -10.05
CA HIS A 83 -8.11 -1.73 -9.73
C HIS A 83 -7.94 -2.60 -10.98
N LEU A 84 -8.47 -2.18 -12.12
CA LEU A 84 -8.32 -2.88 -13.40
C LEU A 84 -6.86 -2.93 -13.85
N ILE A 85 -6.08 -1.91 -13.49
CA ILE A 85 -4.65 -1.87 -13.80
C ILE A 85 -3.86 -2.76 -12.82
N GLU A 86 -4.21 -2.73 -11.54
CA GLU A 86 -3.49 -3.51 -10.51
C GLU A 86 -3.72 -5.02 -10.63
N PHE A 87 -4.96 -5.44 -10.92
CA PHE A 87 -5.37 -6.86 -10.95
C PHE A 87 -5.73 -7.36 -12.35
N GLY A 88 -5.60 -6.51 -13.37
CA GLY A 88 -6.11 -6.82 -14.70
C GLY A 88 -7.64 -6.78 -14.75
N ALA A 89 -8.15 -6.97 -15.96
CA ALA A 89 -9.58 -7.09 -16.20
C ALA A 89 -9.85 -8.22 -17.19
N LYS A 90 -10.76 -9.11 -16.81
CA LYS A 90 -11.30 -10.15 -17.68
C LYS A 90 -12.56 -9.62 -18.34
N VAL A 91 -12.61 -9.59 -19.66
CA VAL A 91 -13.81 -9.16 -20.39
C VAL A 91 -14.81 -10.32 -20.37
N HIS A 92 -15.91 -10.14 -19.64
CA HIS A 92 -17.06 -11.03 -19.73
C HIS A 92 -17.93 -10.57 -20.91
N ASN A 93 -18.21 -11.46 -21.87
CA ASN A 93 -19.08 -11.25 -23.03
C ASN A 93 -18.50 -10.46 -24.22
N ALA A 94 -17.22 -10.66 -24.57
CA ALA A 94 -16.73 -10.21 -25.88
C ALA A 94 -17.14 -11.20 -26.99
N ARG A 95 -17.86 -10.73 -28.01
CA ARG A 95 -18.12 -11.52 -29.23
C ARG A 95 -16.79 -11.77 -29.98
N PRO A 96 -16.60 -12.93 -30.63
CA PRO A 96 -15.44 -13.16 -31.51
C PRO A 96 -15.32 -12.05 -32.56
N PRO A 97 -14.10 -11.58 -32.91
CA PRO A 97 -12.78 -12.13 -32.59
C PRO A 97 -12.15 -11.58 -31.29
N PHE A 98 -12.82 -10.66 -30.59
CA PHE A 98 -12.26 -9.95 -29.43
C PHE A 98 -12.39 -10.71 -28.09
N MET A 99 -12.77 -12.00 -28.15
CA MET A 99 -13.00 -12.89 -27.00
C MET A 99 -11.76 -13.09 -26.10
N LYS A 100 -10.59 -12.59 -26.52
CA LYS A 100 -9.30 -12.63 -25.81
C LYS A 100 -8.70 -11.23 -25.52
N SER A 101 -9.48 -10.16 -25.40
CA SER A 101 -8.93 -8.88 -24.92
C SER A 101 -8.71 -8.91 -23.40
N TRP A 102 -7.63 -9.54 -22.96
CA TRP A 102 -7.14 -9.43 -21.59
C TRP A 102 -6.55 -8.03 -21.40
N THR A 103 -6.94 -7.33 -20.35
CA THR A 103 -6.15 -6.17 -19.91
C THR A 103 -5.05 -6.75 -19.02
N PRO A 104 -3.78 -6.81 -19.46
CA PRO A 104 -2.73 -7.43 -18.68
C PRO A 104 -2.55 -6.68 -17.37
N GLU A 105 -2.35 -7.42 -16.27
CA GLU A 105 -2.06 -6.83 -14.97
C GLU A 105 -0.78 -5.99 -15.08
N SER A 106 -0.82 -4.77 -14.57
CA SER A 106 0.33 -3.89 -14.44
C SER A 106 0.40 -3.42 -12.99
N PRO A 107 0.71 -4.34 -12.06
CA PRO A 107 0.68 -4.04 -10.64
C PRO A 107 1.73 -2.98 -10.30
N TYR A 108 1.33 -1.98 -9.53
CA TYR A 108 2.17 -0.88 -9.07
C TYR A 108 2.14 -0.78 -7.55
N MET A 109 1.05 -1.18 -6.89
CA MET A 109 0.92 -1.16 -5.43
C MET A 109 1.54 -2.40 -4.78
N ARG A 110 1.17 -3.60 -5.22
CA ARG A 110 1.70 -4.89 -4.72
C ARG A 110 3.24 -4.93 -4.70
N PRO A 111 3.94 -4.70 -5.82
CA PRO A 111 5.40 -4.74 -5.83
C PRO A 111 6.05 -3.63 -5.00
N SER A 112 5.33 -2.53 -4.74
CA SER A 112 5.81 -1.47 -3.84
C SER A 112 5.70 -1.89 -2.37
N TYR A 113 4.60 -2.54 -2.02
CA TYR A 113 4.41 -3.10 -0.68
C TYR A 113 5.40 -4.22 -0.38
N GLU A 114 5.58 -5.17 -1.30
CA GLU A 114 6.51 -6.29 -1.13
C GLU A 114 7.95 -5.82 -0.94
N GLN A 115 8.36 -4.76 -1.63
CA GLN A 115 9.69 -4.17 -1.46
C GLN A 115 9.85 -3.51 -0.07
N GLU A 116 8.82 -2.83 0.43
CA GLU A 116 8.91 -2.08 1.69
C GLU A 116 8.71 -2.98 2.92
N LYS A 117 7.98 -4.09 2.78
CA LYS A 117 7.67 -5.04 3.88
C LYS A 117 8.91 -5.41 4.72
N PRO A 118 10.04 -5.89 4.15
CA PRO A 118 11.22 -6.24 4.95
C PRO A 118 11.88 -5.03 5.62
N VAL A 119 11.80 -3.85 5.01
CA VAL A 119 12.35 -2.61 5.58
C VAL A 119 11.56 -2.19 6.81
N LEU A 120 10.23 -2.23 6.72
CA LEU A 120 9.34 -1.90 7.83
C LEU A 120 9.55 -2.85 9.01
N ILE A 121 9.65 -4.16 8.76
CA ILE A 121 9.92 -5.16 9.81
C ILE A 121 11.24 -4.84 10.51
N ARG A 122 12.31 -4.61 9.74
CA ARG A 122 13.63 -4.25 10.30
C ARG A 122 13.60 -2.97 11.13
N ASP A 123 12.88 -1.94 10.69
CA ASP A 123 12.80 -0.67 11.39
C ASP A 123 12.00 -0.78 12.69
N ILE A 124 10.96 -1.61 12.72
CA ILE A 124 10.19 -1.90 13.93
C ILE A 124 11.00 -2.74 14.91
N GLU A 125 11.71 -3.78 14.45
CA GLU A 125 12.60 -4.56 15.31
C GLU A 125 13.67 -3.70 16.00
N LYS A 126 14.25 -2.74 15.26
CA LYS A 126 15.19 -1.77 15.83
C LYS A 126 14.55 -0.82 16.83
N ALA A 127 13.28 -0.47 16.62
CA ALA A 127 12.56 0.41 17.54
C ALA A 127 12.24 -0.31 18.86
N VAL A 128 11.94 -1.61 18.80
CA VAL A 128 11.58 -2.46 19.95
C VAL A 128 12.80 -2.87 20.76
N LYS A 129 13.97 -3.09 20.13
CA LYS A 129 15.21 -3.40 20.86
C LYS A 129 15.62 -2.20 21.74
N PRO A 130 15.81 -2.39 23.06
CA PRO A 130 16.18 -1.34 24.01
C PRO A 130 17.58 -0.79 23.74
#